data_AF-A0A933CTE9-F1
#
_entry.id   AF-A0A933CTE9-F1
#
_cell.length_a   1.000
_cell.length_b   1.000
_cell.length_c   1.000
_cell.angle_alpha   90.00
_cell.angle_beta   90.00
_cell.angle_gamma   90.00
#
_symmetry.space_group_name_H-M   'P 1'
#
loop_
_entity.id
_entity.type
_entity.pdbx_description
1 polymer ?
#
loop_
_entity_poly.entity_id
_entity_poly.type
_entity_poly.pdbx_seq_one_letter_code
_entity_poly.pdbx_strand_id
1 'polypeptide(L)'
;MTVAMQASQIAIRNHQQVKLEALRNAILNTALPNPPQEDEQMIFLRLIDQLTPWHLRVLSLLNNPLEWMERNKVAYPGWATGGVSAVIEHCLPDLRGQRDTYDQIVRDLQAEGLLGQGHFVHVMMTGRGMTESRTTQRGKRFIKFITAPA
;
A
#
# COMPACT_ATOMS: atom_id res chain seq x y z
N MET A 1 15.03 -2.89 -21.32
CA MET A 1 16.04 -3.66 -20.54
C MET A 1 16.31 -3.08 -19.14
N THR A 2 15.87 -1.86 -18.82
CA THR A 2 16.25 -1.13 -17.60
C THR A 2 15.56 -1.61 -16.32
N VAL A 3 14.27 -1.95 -16.37
CA VAL A 3 13.49 -2.34 -15.19
C VAL A 3 13.97 -3.62 -14.53
N ALA A 4 14.16 -4.69 -15.30
CA ALA A 4 14.64 -5.96 -14.75
C ALA A 4 16.00 -5.80 -14.06
N MET A 5 16.93 -5.07 -14.69
CA MET A 5 18.25 -4.80 -14.12
C MET A 5 18.17 -4.03 -12.80
N GLN A 6 17.36 -2.97 -12.74
CA GLN A 6 17.17 -2.19 -11.50
C GLN A 6 16.46 -2.98 -10.42
N ALA A 7 15.39 -3.69 -10.77
CA ALA A 7 14.65 -4.53 -9.82
C ALA A 7 15.56 -5.61 -9.22
N SER A 8 16.46 -6.22 -10.02
CA SER A 8 17.47 -7.15 -9.51
C SER A 8 18.46 -6.47 -8.55
N GLN A 9 18.95 -5.27 -8.86
CA GLN A 9 19.87 -4.55 -7.96
C GLN A 9 19.24 -4.17 -6.62
N ILE A 10 17.93 -3.85 -6.61
CA ILE A 10 17.17 -3.62 -5.38
C ILE A 10 17.01 -4.94 -4.62
N ALA A 11 16.61 -6.01 -5.32
CA ALA A 11 16.37 -7.32 -4.72
C ALA A 11 17.62 -7.92 -4.06
N ILE A 12 18.80 -7.81 -4.68
CA ILE A 12 20.06 -8.35 -4.14
C ILE A 12 20.40 -7.76 -2.75
N ARG A 13 19.98 -6.52 -2.47
CA ARG A 13 20.27 -5.83 -1.22
C ARG A 13 19.10 -5.92 -0.22
N ASN A 14 18.05 -6.68 -0.52
CA ASN A 14 16.82 -6.73 0.26
C ASN A 14 16.43 -8.15 0.64
N HIS A 15 16.25 -8.40 1.93
CA HIS A 15 15.83 -9.71 2.46
C HIS A 15 14.33 -9.79 2.80
N GLN A 16 13.59 -8.67 2.65
CA GLN A 16 12.19 -8.60 3.04
C GLN A 16 11.30 -9.18 1.92
N GLN A 17 10.69 -10.34 2.18
CA GLN A 17 9.87 -11.07 1.21
C GLN A 17 8.80 -10.22 0.52
N VAL A 18 8.12 -9.34 1.28
CA VAL A 18 7.11 -8.42 0.74
C VAL A 18 7.68 -7.53 -0.38
N LYS A 19 8.92 -7.06 -0.23
CA LYS A 19 9.57 -6.20 -1.23
C LYS A 19 10.07 -7.01 -2.42
N LEU A 20 10.57 -8.22 -2.18
CA LEU A 20 10.97 -9.15 -3.25
C LEU A 20 9.76 -9.54 -4.13
N GLU A 21 8.61 -9.82 -3.52
CA GLU A 21 7.36 -10.08 -4.23
C GLU A 21 6.89 -8.86 -5.03
N ALA A 22 6.94 -7.66 -4.43
CA ALA A 22 6.60 -6.42 -5.12
C ALA A 22 7.49 -6.17 -6.35
N LEU A 23 8.81 -6.41 -6.24
CA LEU A 23 9.76 -6.27 -7.35
C LEU A 23 9.50 -7.32 -8.43
N ARG A 24 9.25 -8.57 -8.05
CA ARG A 24 8.90 -9.65 -9.00
C ARG A 24 7.65 -9.27 -9.78
N ASN A 25 6.61 -8.81 -9.10
CA ASN A 25 5.36 -8.42 -9.73
C ASN A 25 5.53 -7.18 -10.62
N ALA A 26 6.34 -6.21 -10.21
CA ALA A 26 6.70 -5.05 -11.03
C ALA A 26 7.30 -5.49 -12.38
N ILE A 27 8.26 -6.44 -12.36
CA ILE A 27 8.83 -6.99 -13.60
C ILE A 27 7.74 -7.63 -14.46
N LEU A 28 6.87 -8.48 -13.88
CA LEU A 28 5.82 -9.16 -14.63
C LEU A 28 4.82 -8.16 -15.26
N ASN A 29 4.40 -7.14 -14.51
CA ASN A 29 3.48 -6.12 -15.02
C ASN A 29 4.08 -5.25 -16.14
N THR A 30 5.40 -5.11 -16.19
CA THR A 30 6.07 -4.38 -17.30
C THR A 30 6.00 -5.13 -18.63
N ALA A 31 5.81 -6.46 -18.59
CA ALA A 31 5.74 -7.31 -19.77
C ALA A 31 4.31 -7.42 -20.35
N LEU A 32 3.30 -6.83 -19.69
CA LEU A 32 1.91 -6.85 -20.15
C LEU A 32 1.69 -5.86 -21.32
N PRO A 33 0.63 -6.01 -22.14
CA PRO A 33 0.38 -5.16 -23.31
C PRO A 33 0.21 -3.66 -23.03
N ASN A 34 -0.20 -3.30 -21.81
CA ASN A 34 -0.42 -1.91 -21.38
C ASN A 34 0.33 -1.63 -20.08
N PRO A 35 1.68 -1.64 -20.11
CA PRO A 35 2.46 -1.35 -18.92
C PRO A 35 2.40 0.17 -18.61
N PRO A 36 2.72 0.60 -17.38
CA PRO A 36 2.96 2.02 -17.10
C PRO A 36 4.02 2.60 -18.04
N GLN A 37 4.07 3.91 -18.24
CA GLN A 37 5.15 4.53 -19.02
C GLN A 37 6.51 4.32 -18.33
N GLU A 38 7.61 4.25 -19.09
CA GLU A 38 8.93 3.92 -18.55
C GLU A 38 9.33 4.80 -17.36
N ASP A 39 9.16 6.12 -17.44
CA ASP A 39 9.45 7.03 -16.33
C ASP A 39 8.62 6.72 -15.08
N GLU A 40 7.34 6.36 -15.24
CA GLU A 40 6.47 5.97 -14.12
C GLU A 40 6.92 4.62 -13.51
N GLN A 41 7.35 3.67 -14.34
CA GLN A 41 7.92 2.40 -13.86
C GLN A 41 9.17 2.66 -12.99
N MET A 42 10.06 3.54 -13.44
CA MET A 42 11.30 3.90 -12.73
C MET A 42 10.99 4.60 -11.39
N ILE A 43 10.02 5.51 -11.39
CA ILE A 43 9.52 6.14 -10.16
C ILE A 43 8.97 5.08 -9.20
N PHE A 44 8.18 4.13 -9.70
CA PHE A 44 7.60 3.08 -8.87
C PHE A 44 8.64 2.11 -8.32
N LEU A 45 9.65 1.71 -9.09
CA LEU A 45 10.76 0.90 -8.59
C LEU A 45 11.50 1.61 -7.44
N ARG A 46 11.76 2.92 -7.58
CA ARG A 46 12.35 3.74 -6.52
C ARG A 46 11.49 3.74 -5.26
N LEU A 47 10.17 3.85 -5.41
CA LEU A 47 9.23 3.78 -4.28
C LEU A 47 9.28 2.41 -3.59
N ILE A 48 9.36 1.31 -4.34
CA ILE A 48 9.52 -0.01 -3.74
C ILE A 48 10.79 -0.04 -2.89
N ASP A 49 11.91 0.50 -3.36
CA ASP A 49 13.16 0.51 -2.60
C ASP A 49 13.07 1.39 -1.34
N GLN A 50 12.45 2.57 -1.43
CA GLN A 50 12.35 3.53 -0.32
C GLN A 50 11.36 3.10 0.77
N LEU A 51 10.21 2.55 0.36
CA LEU A 51 9.13 2.20 1.29
C LEU A 51 9.49 0.95 2.11
N THR A 52 9.14 0.98 3.39
CA THR A 52 9.23 -0.21 4.26
C THR A 52 8.07 -1.18 3.98
N PRO A 53 8.14 -2.45 4.43
CA PRO A 53 7.04 -3.39 4.28
C PRO A 53 5.74 -2.89 4.92
N TRP A 54 5.84 -2.10 6.00
CA TRP A 54 4.67 -1.52 6.64
C TRP A 54 3.94 -0.52 5.76
N HIS A 55 4.66 0.30 5.00
CA HIS A 55 4.05 1.21 4.02
C HIS A 55 3.24 0.44 2.98
N LEU A 56 3.80 -0.64 2.44
CA LEU A 56 3.12 -1.45 1.42
C LEU A 56 1.86 -2.13 1.99
N ARG A 57 1.93 -2.65 3.22
CA ARG A 57 0.79 -3.27 3.91
C ARG A 57 -0.31 -2.25 4.22
N VAL A 58 0.03 -1.09 4.77
CA VAL A 58 -0.93 -0.01 5.06
C VAL A 58 -1.55 0.53 3.78
N LEU A 59 -0.75 0.74 2.73
CA LEU A 59 -1.25 1.19 1.44
C LEU A 59 -2.23 0.18 0.82
N SER A 60 -1.91 -1.11 0.86
CA SER A 60 -2.78 -2.19 0.37
C SER A 60 -4.09 -2.25 1.16
N LEU A 61 -4.03 -2.14 2.49
CA LEU A 61 -5.21 -2.09 3.35
C LEU A 61 -6.09 -0.89 3.01
N LEU A 62 -5.51 0.31 2.95
CA LEU A 62 -6.26 1.55 2.73
C LEU A 62 -6.75 1.74 1.28
N ASN A 63 -6.33 0.88 0.34
CA ASN A 63 -6.89 0.85 -1.01
C ASN A 63 -8.33 0.33 -1.03
N ASN A 64 -8.57 -0.77 -0.32
CA ASN A 64 -9.89 -1.37 -0.17
C ASN A 64 -9.95 -2.19 1.13
N PRO A 65 -10.28 -1.56 2.27
CA PRO A 65 -10.26 -2.21 3.57
C PRO A 65 -11.13 -3.48 3.67
N LEU A 66 -12.32 -3.48 3.06
CA LEU A 66 -13.22 -4.63 3.13
C LEU A 66 -12.69 -5.81 2.32
N GLU A 67 -12.25 -5.56 1.09
CA GLU A 67 -11.63 -6.60 0.26
C GLU A 67 -10.32 -7.11 0.88
N TRP A 68 -9.55 -6.23 1.51
CA TRP A 68 -8.35 -6.63 2.24
C TRP A 68 -8.69 -7.56 3.40
N MET A 69 -9.72 -7.23 4.20
CA MET A 69 -10.19 -8.09 5.29
C MET A 69 -10.62 -9.47 4.77
N GLU A 70 -11.39 -9.52 3.69
CA GLU A 70 -11.83 -10.77 3.06
C GLU A 70 -10.65 -11.63 2.63
N ARG A 71 -9.71 -11.06 1.87
CA ARG A 71 -8.51 -11.75 1.38
C ARG A 71 -7.63 -12.28 2.52
N ASN A 72 -7.56 -11.55 3.63
CA ASN A 72 -6.74 -11.91 4.80
C ASN A 72 -7.52 -12.68 5.88
N LYS A 73 -8.79 -13.05 5.62
CA LYS A 73 -9.67 -13.76 6.56
C LYS A 73 -9.83 -13.05 7.91
N VAL A 74 -9.85 -11.71 7.88
CA VAL A 74 -10.11 -10.86 9.05
C VAL A 74 -11.60 -10.54 9.08
N ALA A 75 -12.28 -10.84 10.18
CA ALA A 75 -13.70 -10.56 10.31
C ALA A 75 -13.97 -9.05 10.37
N TYR A 76 -14.96 -8.56 9.62
CA TYR A 76 -15.45 -7.19 9.74
C TYR A 76 -16.32 -7.06 10.99
N PRO A 77 -15.96 -6.22 11.98
CA PRO A 77 -16.67 -6.16 13.26
C PRO A 77 -17.95 -5.31 13.21
N GLY A 78 -18.28 -4.68 12.07
CA GLY A 78 -19.52 -3.90 11.95
C GLY A 78 -19.47 -2.55 12.65
N TRP A 79 -18.35 -1.82 12.60
CA TRP A 79 -18.24 -0.50 13.23
C TRP A 79 -19.37 0.43 12.77
N ALA A 80 -20.07 1.04 13.73
CA ALA A 80 -21.06 2.08 13.44
C ALA A 80 -20.38 3.43 13.20
N THR A 81 -19.39 3.77 14.04
CA THR A 81 -18.58 4.99 13.97
C THR A 81 -17.17 4.75 14.52
N GLY A 82 -16.23 5.61 14.15
CA GLY A 82 -14.84 5.53 14.58
C GLY A 82 -13.89 6.27 13.64
N GLY A 83 -12.59 6.13 13.88
CA GLY A 83 -11.53 6.62 12.98
C GLY A 83 -10.91 5.50 12.16
N VAL A 84 -10.20 5.86 11.08
CA VAL A 84 -9.47 4.89 10.26
C VAL A 84 -8.36 4.18 11.06
N SER A 85 -7.84 4.81 12.13
CA SER A 85 -6.94 4.16 13.10
C SER A 85 -7.49 2.83 13.63
N ALA A 86 -8.78 2.75 13.94
CA ALA A 86 -9.41 1.50 14.39
C ALA A 86 -9.37 0.40 13.32
N VAL A 87 -9.49 0.78 12.03
CA VAL A 87 -9.36 -0.17 10.92
C VAL A 87 -7.92 -0.66 10.77
N ILE A 88 -6.95 0.26 10.86
CA ILE A 88 -5.52 -0.08 10.80
C ILE A 88 -5.16 -1.05 11.93
N GLU A 89 -5.51 -0.72 13.17
CA GLU A 89 -5.20 -1.52 14.35
C GLU A 89 -5.94 -2.87 14.38
N HIS A 90 -7.15 -2.94 13.82
CA HIS A 90 -7.87 -4.20 13.69
C HIS A 90 -7.25 -5.13 12.65
N CYS A 91 -6.93 -4.60 11.47
CA CYS A 91 -6.39 -5.38 10.35
C CYS A 91 -4.90 -5.70 10.49
N LEU A 92 -4.13 -4.84 11.15
CA LEU A 92 -2.69 -4.96 11.34
C LEU A 92 -2.41 -4.96 12.85
N PRO A 93 -2.65 -6.09 13.56
CA PRO A 93 -2.60 -6.13 15.02
C PRO A 93 -1.22 -5.78 15.60
N ASP A 94 -0.14 -6.02 14.85
CA ASP A 94 1.20 -5.63 15.27
C ASP A 94 1.35 -4.11 15.43
N LEU A 95 0.52 -3.30 14.75
CA LEU A 95 0.52 -1.83 14.88
C LEU A 95 -0.42 -1.31 15.98
N ARG A 96 -1.11 -2.19 16.73
CA ARG A 96 -1.99 -1.77 17.84
C ARG A 96 -1.23 -0.95 18.86
N GLY A 97 -1.79 0.21 19.21
CA GLY A 97 -1.16 1.15 20.14
C GLY A 97 0.09 1.86 19.60
N GLN A 98 0.54 1.57 18.38
CA GLN A 98 1.71 2.22 17.75
C GLN A 98 1.31 3.46 16.95
N ARG A 99 0.62 4.39 17.60
CA ARG A 99 0.05 5.57 16.94
C ARG A 99 1.04 6.36 16.11
N ASP A 100 2.16 6.73 16.72
CA ASP A 100 3.18 7.54 16.05
C ASP A 100 3.73 6.85 14.80
N THR A 101 3.85 5.51 14.85
CA THR A 101 4.33 4.69 13.73
C THR A 101 3.36 4.72 12.55
N TYR A 102 2.07 4.40 12.74
CA TYR A 102 1.14 4.37 11.61
C TYR A 102 0.77 5.78 11.13
N ASP A 103 0.80 6.79 12.00
CA ASP A 103 0.62 8.18 11.61
C ASP A 103 1.80 8.67 10.74
N GLN A 104 3.03 8.24 11.05
CA GLN A 104 4.17 8.51 10.18
C GLN A 104 4.04 7.79 8.84
N ILE A 105 3.68 6.51 8.82
CA ILE A 105 3.48 5.75 7.58
C ILE A 105 2.44 6.40 6.68
N VAL A 106 1.31 6.85 7.24
CA VAL A 106 0.27 7.53 6.45
C VAL A 106 0.80 8.85 5.88
N ARG A 107 1.55 9.63 6.67
CA ARG A 107 2.18 10.88 6.19
C ARG A 107 3.17 10.63 5.07
N ASP A 108 4.00 9.60 5.17
CA ASP A 108 4.98 9.24 4.14
C ASP A 108 4.27 8.82 2.83
N LEU A 109 3.21 8.02 2.95
CA LEU A 109 2.39 7.63 1.79
C LEU A 109 1.63 8.83 1.17
N GLN A 110 1.23 9.82 1.97
CA GLN A 110 0.66 11.08 1.49
C GLN A 110 1.71 11.94 0.79
N ALA A 111 2.93 12.02 1.33
CA ALA A 111 4.03 12.78 0.72
C ALA A 111 4.40 12.23 -0.67
N GLU A 112 4.36 10.91 -0.85
CA GLU A 112 4.57 10.26 -2.15
C GLU A 112 3.32 10.30 -3.06
N GLY A 113 2.22 10.90 -2.60
CA GLY A 113 0.97 11.05 -3.34
C GLY A 113 0.22 9.74 -3.56
N LEU A 114 0.49 8.70 -2.77
CA LEU A 114 -0.15 7.38 -2.86
C LEU A 114 -1.48 7.34 -2.10
N LEU A 115 -1.59 8.12 -1.02
CA LEU A 115 -2.83 8.36 -0.28
C LEU A 115 -3.36 9.79 -0.48
N GLY A 116 -4.67 9.96 -0.33
CA GLY A 116 -5.33 11.26 -0.33
C GLY A 116 -4.85 12.12 0.84
N GLN A 117 -4.75 13.44 0.62
CA GLN A 117 -4.25 14.38 1.62
C GLN A 117 -5.24 14.59 2.77
N GLY A 118 -4.74 15.06 3.92
CA GLY A 118 -5.53 15.46 5.09
C GLY A 118 -5.37 14.55 6.31
N HIS A 119 -6.04 14.91 7.40
CA HIS A 119 -5.87 14.27 8.71
C HIS A 119 -6.98 13.25 9.02
N PHE A 120 -7.26 12.31 8.09
CA PHE A 120 -8.41 11.41 8.21
C PHE A 120 -8.23 10.27 9.24
N VAL A 121 -7.00 9.97 9.67
CA VAL A 121 -6.70 8.76 10.46
C VAL A 121 -7.50 8.71 11.76
N HIS A 122 -7.62 9.84 12.45
CA HIS A 122 -8.27 9.94 13.76
C HIS A 122 -9.60 10.69 13.75
N VAL A 123 -10.09 11.09 12.58
CA VAL A 123 -11.35 11.82 12.45
C VAL A 123 -12.50 10.84 12.66
N MET A 124 -13.43 11.22 13.53
CA MET A 124 -14.68 10.47 13.70
C MET A 124 -15.49 10.50 12.42
N MET A 125 -15.88 9.32 11.96
CA MET A 125 -16.72 9.12 10.79
C MET A 125 -17.63 7.90 10.98
N THR A 126 -18.56 7.70 10.04
CA THR A 126 -19.39 6.49 9.99
C THR A 126 -18.55 5.27 9.66
N GLY A 127 -19.04 4.07 9.99
CA GLY A 127 -18.38 2.82 9.64
C GLY A 127 -18.05 2.66 8.15
N ARG A 128 -18.94 3.17 7.29
CA ARG A 128 -18.68 3.26 5.85
C ARG A 128 -17.50 4.17 5.54
N GLY A 129 -17.44 5.35 6.14
CA GLY A 129 -16.30 6.25 6.00
C GLY A 129 -14.99 5.60 6.45
N MET A 130 -15.01 4.83 7.54
CA MET A 130 -13.79 4.15 8.04
C MET A 130 -13.19 3.19 7.02
N THR A 131 -14.04 2.53 6.22
CA THR A 131 -13.64 1.49 5.26
C THR A 131 -13.60 1.98 3.81
N GLU A 132 -13.75 3.29 3.57
CA GLU A 132 -13.58 3.88 2.24
C GLU A 132 -12.11 3.86 1.77
N SER A 133 -11.93 3.73 0.46
CA SER A 133 -10.61 3.81 -0.17
C SER A 133 -9.96 5.17 0.10
N ARG A 134 -8.72 5.16 0.60
CA ARG A 134 -7.90 6.36 0.84
C ARG A 134 -6.81 6.55 -0.21
N THR A 135 -6.66 5.62 -1.14
CA THR A 135 -5.66 5.69 -2.21
C THR A 135 -6.04 6.66 -3.32
N THR A 136 -5.05 7.40 -3.81
CA THR A 136 -5.19 8.23 -5.02
C THR A 136 -5.17 7.36 -6.29
N GLN A 137 -5.39 7.97 -7.45
CA GLN A 137 -5.19 7.26 -8.73
C GLN A 137 -3.74 6.81 -8.93
N ARG A 138 -2.76 7.61 -8.48
CA ARG A 138 -1.34 7.21 -8.50
C ARG A 138 -1.11 6.01 -7.58
N GLY A 139 -1.68 6.03 -6.37
CA GLY A 139 -1.63 4.92 -5.42
C GLY A 139 -2.20 3.62 -6.02
N LYS A 140 -3.35 3.70 -6.70
CA LYS A 140 -3.96 2.55 -7.38
C LYS A 140 -3.09 2.00 -8.51
N ARG A 141 -2.47 2.86 -9.32
CA ARG A 141 -1.53 2.43 -10.36
C ARG A 141 -0.29 1.78 -9.76
N PHE A 142 0.26 2.35 -8.68
CA PHE A 142 1.39 1.76 -7.97
C PHE A 142 1.04 0.38 -7.40
N ILE A 143 -0.11 0.24 -6.73
CA ILE A 143 -0.58 -1.06 -6.21
C ILE A 143 -0.69 -2.07 -7.35
N LYS A 144 -1.38 -1.72 -8.45
CA LYS A 144 -1.52 -2.60 -9.61
C LYS A 144 -0.15 -3.05 -10.16
N PHE A 145 0.82 -2.15 -10.18
CA PHE A 145 2.17 -2.42 -10.65
C PHE A 145 2.91 -3.46 -9.78
N ILE A 146 2.69 -3.46 -8.46
CA ILE A 146 3.39 -4.33 -7.50
C ILE A 146 2.61 -5.57 -7.08
N THR A 147 1.36 -5.73 -7.53
CA THR A 147 0.55 -6.92 -7.31
C THR A 147 0.70 -7.91 -8.46
N ALA A 148 0.53 -9.20 -8.18
CA ALA A 148 0.59 -10.23 -9.21
C ALA A 148 -0.40 -9.90 -10.35
N PRO A 149 0.01 -10.07 -11.63
CA PRO A 149 -0.90 -9.94 -12.76
C PRO A 149 -2.09 -10.88 -12.60
N ALA A 150 -3.28 -10.41 -13.01
CA ALA A 150 -4.47 -11.24 -13.10
C ALA A 150 -4.42 -12.17 -14.32
#